data_AF-A0A7J9XWD0-F1
#
_entry.id   AF-A0A7J9XWD0-F1
#
_cell.length_a   1.000
_cell.length_b   1.000
_cell.length_c   1.000
_cell.angle_alpha   90.00
_cell.angle_beta   90.00
_cell.angle_gamma   90.00
#
_symmetry.space_group_name_H-M   'P 1'
#
loop_
_entity.id
_entity.type
_entity.pdbx_description
1 polymer ?
#
loop_
_entity_poly.entity_id
_entity_poly.type
_entity_poly.pdbx_seq_one_letter_code
_entity_poly.pdbx_strand_id
1 'polypeptide(L)'
;MRHGIPARLRRSVPWTEVAPTWRDAKPGLIDTALERAQARPSGNWYVLAASSEIRGDRPFGRTVAGVEIVAWRTADGRLHAGPGECPHLGAPLCRAAVRGGALVCRWHGLALGAHGTAGWEPFAAHDDGVLAWVRLDAVGGETPLPAPVLAARPAASSSLDAVMTLTGRCEPEDVVANRLDPWHGAWFHPYSFVDLRVIEAPSEGTEDPALDRFLVQVSFRISRRVVVPVTSPHRVQ
;
A
#
# COMPACT_ATOMS: atom_id res chain seq x y z
N MET A 1 -0.53 22.84 28.98
CA MET A 1 -1.04 23.61 27.82
C MET A 1 -2.30 22.91 27.33
N ARG A 2 -3.45 23.60 27.23
CA ARG A 2 -4.67 22.99 26.69
C ARG A 2 -4.51 22.96 25.17
N HIS A 3 -4.15 21.82 24.60
CA HIS A 3 -4.20 21.63 23.16
C HIS A 3 -5.67 21.72 22.74
N GLY A 4 -6.06 22.87 22.16
CA GLY A 4 -7.38 23.04 21.58
C GLY A 4 -7.61 21.97 20.52
N ILE A 5 -8.83 21.42 20.47
CA ILE A 5 -9.22 20.47 19.43
C ILE A 5 -8.98 21.17 18.07
N PRO A 6 -8.19 20.59 17.14
CA PRO A 6 -7.85 21.20 15.85
C PRO A 6 -9.03 21.17 14.86
N ALA A 7 -10.25 21.31 15.36
CA ALA A 7 -11.49 21.27 14.61
C ALA A 7 -11.95 22.68 14.23
N ARG A 8 -12.42 22.84 13.00
CA ARG A 8 -13.01 24.07 12.48
C ARG A 8 -14.47 23.84 12.11
N LEU A 9 -15.31 24.83 12.38
CA LEU A 9 -16.68 24.86 11.87
C LEU A 9 -16.68 25.29 10.41
N ARG A 10 -17.41 24.56 9.57
CA ARG A 10 -17.48 24.80 8.13
C ARG A 10 -18.90 24.68 7.63
N ARG A 11 -19.28 25.61 6.75
CA ARG A 11 -20.54 25.56 6.02
C ARG A 11 -20.45 24.52 4.91
N SER A 12 -21.48 23.68 4.76
CA SER A 12 -21.59 22.79 3.61
C SER A 12 -21.94 23.62 2.37
N VAL A 13 -21.18 23.44 1.30
CA VAL A 13 -21.44 24.05 -0.02
C VAL A 13 -21.92 22.94 -0.95
N PRO A 14 -23.02 23.13 -1.71
CA PRO A 14 -23.43 22.19 -2.76
C PRO A 14 -22.32 21.96 -3.79
N TRP A 15 -22.18 20.74 -4.31
CA TRP A 15 -21.13 20.41 -5.28
C TRP A 15 -21.17 21.31 -6.53
N THR A 16 -22.37 21.69 -6.99
CA THR A 16 -22.59 22.60 -8.12
C THR A 16 -22.06 24.02 -7.91
N GLU A 17 -21.76 24.39 -6.66
CA GLU A 17 -21.21 25.70 -6.29
C GLU A 17 -19.70 25.63 -5.95
N VAL A 18 -19.10 24.44 -5.98
CA VAL A 18 -17.65 24.28 -5.82
C VAL A 18 -16.96 24.83 -7.08
N ALA A 19 -15.87 25.56 -6.91
CA ALA A 19 -15.08 26.01 -8.06
C ALA A 19 -14.38 24.81 -8.74
N PRO A 20 -14.41 24.70 -10.07
CA PRO A 20 -13.75 23.62 -10.77
C PRO A 20 -12.23 23.77 -10.74
N THR A 21 -11.51 22.65 -10.52
CA THR A 21 -10.05 22.61 -10.40
C THR A 21 -9.32 22.23 -11.69
N TRP A 22 -10.03 22.02 -12.80
CA TRP A 22 -9.41 21.54 -14.06
C TRP A 22 -8.34 22.50 -14.63
N ARG A 23 -8.43 23.80 -14.33
CA ARG A 23 -7.41 24.79 -14.74
C ARG A 23 -6.15 24.74 -13.89
N ASP A 24 -6.27 24.26 -12.66
CA ASP A 24 -5.16 24.12 -11.73
C ASP A 24 -4.38 22.82 -11.99
N ALA A 25 -5.07 21.77 -12.46
CA ALA A 25 -4.48 20.51 -12.84
C ALA A 25 -3.32 20.70 -13.83
N LYS A 26 -2.21 20.00 -13.56
CA LYS A 26 -0.99 20.06 -14.37
C LYS A 26 -0.65 18.67 -14.94
N PRO A 27 -1.26 18.27 -16.07
CA PRO A 27 -1.01 16.95 -16.68
C PRO A 27 0.47 16.64 -16.89
N GLY A 28 1.24 17.56 -17.49
CA GLY A 28 2.68 17.34 -17.71
C GLY A 28 3.49 17.16 -16.41
N LEU A 29 3.06 17.78 -15.31
CA LEU A 29 3.69 17.56 -14.01
C LEU A 29 3.30 16.20 -13.40
N ILE A 30 2.07 15.74 -13.63
CA ILE A 30 1.62 14.41 -13.20
C ILE A 30 2.39 13.34 -13.97
N ASP A 31 2.52 13.50 -15.30
CA ASP A 31 3.24 12.57 -16.17
C ASP A 31 4.71 12.48 -15.79
N THR A 32 5.41 13.61 -15.63
CA THR A 32 6.82 13.61 -15.20
C THR A 32 7.00 13.06 -13.78
N ALA A 33 6.04 13.29 -12.87
CA ALA A 33 6.07 12.67 -11.54
C ALA A 33 5.86 11.16 -11.61
N LEU A 34 4.97 10.66 -12.48
CA LEU A 34 4.75 9.24 -12.70
C LEU A 34 6.01 8.56 -13.24
N GLU A 35 6.65 9.15 -14.25
CA GLU A 35 7.92 8.66 -14.80
C GLU A 35 8.99 8.52 -13.70
N ARG A 36 9.14 9.56 -12.87
CA ARG A 36 10.08 9.52 -11.73
C ARG A 36 9.69 8.49 -10.68
N ALA A 37 8.40 8.28 -10.41
CA ALA A 37 7.94 7.26 -9.48
C ALA A 37 8.26 5.84 -10.01
N GLN A 38 7.95 5.57 -11.27
CA GLN A 38 8.22 4.29 -11.93
C GLN A 38 9.71 3.99 -12.07
N ALA A 39 10.56 5.01 -12.21
CA ALA A 39 12.01 4.84 -12.28
C ALA A 39 12.68 4.52 -10.92
N ARG A 40 11.96 4.64 -9.80
CA ARG A 40 12.52 4.34 -8.48
C ARG A 40 12.56 2.84 -8.23
N PRO A 41 13.63 2.33 -7.60
CA PRO A 41 13.76 0.91 -7.34
C PRO A 41 12.68 0.44 -6.35
N SER A 42 11.90 -0.55 -6.76
CA SER A 42 10.98 -1.28 -5.88
C SER A 42 11.70 -2.37 -5.10
N GLY A 43 12.83 -2.86 -5.63
CA GLY A 43 13.57 -3.99 -5.08
C GLY A 43 12.80 -5.30 -5.16
N ASN A 44 11.89 -5.42 -6.14
CA ASN A 44 11.00 -6.56 -6.38
C ASN A 44 9.98 -6.84 -5.26
N TRP A 45 9.70 -5.85 -4.40
CA TRP A 45 8.74 -6.01 -3.30
C TRP A 45 7.33 -5.63 -3.71
N TYR A 46 6.38 -6.53 -3.43
CA TYR A 46 4.97 -6.33 -3.69
C TYR A 46 4.17 -6.42 -2.40
N VAL A 47 3.13 -5.58 -2.27
CA VAL A 47 2.16 -5.70 -1.18
C VAL A 47 1.42 -7.02 -1.33
N LEU A 48 1.55 -7.89 -0.32
CA LEU A 48 0.80 -9.13 -0.25
C LEU A 48 -0.56 -8.88 0.36
N ALA A 49 -0.67 -8.31 1.56
CA ALA A 49 -1.95 -8.13 2.24
C ALA A 49 -1.85 -7.09 3.36
N ALA A 50 -2.99 -6.72 3.97
CA ALA A 50 -2.91 -6.15 5.29
C ALA A 50 -2.27 -7.18 6.23
N SER A 51 -1.37 -6.75 7.11
CA SER A 51 -0.67 -7.63 8.05
C SER A 51 -1.64 -8.44 8.91
N SER A 52 -2.78 -7.82 9.26
CA SER A 52 -3.88 -8.41 10.04
C SER A 52 -4.73 -9.44 9.28
N GLU A 53 -4.69 -9.47 7.94
CA GLU A 53 -5.36 -10.51 7.15
C GLU A 53 -4.63 -11.86 7.26
N ILE A 54 -3.31 -11.82 7.47
CA ILE A 54 -2.47 -13.01 7.63
C ILE A 54 -2.44 -13.39 9.12
N ARG A 55 -3.36 -14.28 9.50
CA ARG A 55 -3.53 -14.73 10.88
C ARG A 55 -2.54 -15.83 11.26
N GLY A 56 -2.33 -16.02 12.56
CA GLY A 56 -1.46 -17.08 13.10
C GLY A 56 -2.09 -18.47 13.20
N ASP A 57 -3.38 -18.62 12.92
CA ASP A 57 -4.13 -19.88 13.07
C ASP A 57 -4.41 -20.61 11.75
N ARG A 58 -4.15 -19.97 10.61
CA ARG A 58 -4.42 -20.53 9.27
C ARG A 58 -3.50 -19.92 8.21
N PRO A 59 -3.23 -20.64 7.12
CA PRO A 59 -2.56 -20.02 5.97
C PRO A 59 -3.48 -19.00 5.30
N PHE A 60 -2.84 -18.09 4.58
CA PHE A 60 -3.45 -17.06 3.74
C PHE A 60 -2.98 -17.26 2.30
N GLY A 61 -3.87 -17.13 1.33
CA GLY A 61 -3.54 -17.25 -0.10
C GLY A 61 -3.87 -15.97 -0.86
N ARG A 62 -2.99 -15.55 -1.77
CA ARG A 62 -3.26 -14.46 -2.72
C ARG A 62 -2.41 -14.61 -3.97
N THR A 63 -2.93 -14.13 -5.09
CA THR A 63 -2.18 -14.01 -6.35
C THR A 63 -1.66 -12.59 -6.50
N VAL A 64 -0.36 -12.44 -6.77
CA VAL A 64 0.29 -11.15 -6.99
C VAL A 64 1.06 -11.24 -8.31
N ALA A 65 0.77 -10.33 -9.25
CA ALA A 65 1.40 -10.30 -10.57
C ALA A 65 1.39 -11.68 -11.29
N GLY A 66 0.27 -12.41 -11.18
CA GLY A 66 0.10 -13.74 -11.77
C GLY A 66 0.73 -14.91 -10.99
N VAL A 67 1.45 -14.65 -9.89
CA VAL A 67 2.08 -15.67 -9.04
C VAL A 67 1.16 -16.02 -7.88
N GLU A 68 0.83 -17.30 -7.71
CA GLU A 68 0.11 -17.79 -6.53
C GLU A 68 1.04 -17.85 -5.31
N ILE A 69 0.59 -17.28 -4.19
CA ILE A 69 1.39 -17.14 -2.98
C ILE A 69 0.59 -17.67 -1.80
N VAL A 70 1.24 -18.49 -0.97
CA VAL A 70 0.77 -18.81 0.37
C VAL A 70 1.62 -18.07 1.39
N ALA A 71 0.98 -17.51 2.42
CA ALA A 71 1.63 -16.95 3.58
C ALA A 71 1.05 -17.52 4.87
N TRP A 72 1.86 -17.57 5.92
CA TRP A 72 1.43 -18.00 7.25
C TRP A 72 2.30 -17.35 8.31
N ARG A 73 1.87 -17.45 9.57
CA ARG A 73 2.70 -17.08 10.71
C ARG A 73 3.05 -18.28 11.56
N THR A 74 4.26 -18.28 12.06
CA THR A 74 4.72 -19.17 13.14
C THR A 74 4.15 -18.70 14.49
N ALA A 75 4.32 -19.52 15.53
CA ALA A 75 3.76 -19.24 16.86
C ALA A 75 4.35 -17.97 17.52
N ASP A 76 5.57 -17.58 17.13
CA ASP A 76 6.23 -16.32 17.52
C ASP A 76 5.79 -15.13 16.64
N GLY A 77 4.82 -15.31 15.74
CA GLY A 77 4.23 -14.26 14.92
C GLY A 77 5.01 -13.93 13.64
N ARG A 78 6.16 -14.57 13.38
CA ARG A 78 6.98 -14.29 12.20
C ARG A 78 6.23 -14.67 10.92
N LEU A 79 6.25 -13.75 9.95
CA LEU A 79 5.65 -13.94 8.63
C LEU A 79 6.55 -14.83 7.76
N HIS A 80 5.95 -15.81 7.11
CA HIS A 80 6.55 -16.61 6.05
C HIS A 80 5.66 -16.57 4.80
N ALA A 81 6.28 -16.67 3.63
CA ALA A 81 5.60 -16.76 2.35
C ALA A 81 6.32 -17.75 1.40
N GLY A 82 5.61 -18.29 0.43
CA GLY A 82 6.16 -19.16 -0.61
C GLY A 82 5.16 -19.43 -1.73
N PRO A 83 5.53 -20.26 -2.73
CA PRO A 83 4.63 -20.64 -3.81
C PRO A 83 3.32 -21.25 -3.29
N GLY A 84 2.19 -20.85 -3.88
CA GLY A 84 0.86 -21.27 -3.46
C GLY A 84 0.55 -22.74 -3.69
N GLU A 85 1.31 -23.40 -4.57
CA GLU A 85 1.11 -24.80 -4.95
C GLU A 85 2.07 -25.74 -4.21
N CYS A 86 1.56 -26.90 -3.81
CA CYS A 86 2.36 -27.95 -3.21
C CYS A 86 3.26 -28.61 -4.27
N PRO A 87 4.59 -28.74 -4.06
CA PRO A 87 5.51 -29.29 -5.06
C PRO A 87 5.30 -30.78 -5.35
N HIS A 88 4.49 -31.47 -4.56
CA HIS A 88 4.19 -32.88 -4.78
C HIS A 88 3.26 -33.07 -5.99
N LEU A 89 2.03 -32.55 -5.92
CA LEU A 89 0.98 -32.74 -6.93
C LEU A 89 0.09 -31.49 -7.10
N GLY A 90 0.58 -30.29 -6.76
CA GLY A 90 -0.12 -29.02 -7.03
C GLY A 90 -1.28 -28.69 -6.07
N ALA A 91 -1.35 -29.30 -4.89
CA ALA A 91 -2.40 -28.96 -3.93
C ALA A 91 -2.32 -27.47 -3.52
N PRO A 92 -3.45 -26.75 -3.41
CA PRO A 92 -3.44 -25.34 -2.98
C PRO A 92 -3.08 -25.24 -1.50
N LEU A 93 -1.90 -24.68 -1.20
CA LEU A 93 -1.37 -24.57 0.15
C LEU A 93 -2.09 -23.52 1.00
N CYS A 94 -2.87 -22.62 0.41
CA CYS A 94 -3.81 -21.77 1.14
C CYS A 94 -4.91 -22.56 1.88
N ARG A 95 -5.05 -23.87 1.57
CA ARG A 95 -5.92 -24.80 2.30
C ARG A 95 -5.15 -25.71 3.27
N ALA A 96 -3.84 -25.55 3.41
CA ALA A 96 -3.02 -26.34 4.33
C ALA A 96 -3.42 -26.13 5.81
N ALA A 97 -2.83 -26.92 6.71
CA ALA A 97 -2.83 -26.63 8.13
C ALA A 97 -1.49 -25.99 8.55
N VAL A 98 -1.48 -25.14 9.58
CA VAL A 98 -0.23 -24.68 10.20
C VAL A 98 0.06 -25.55 11.43
N ARG A 99 1.20 -26.24 11.46
CA ARG A 99 1.63 -27.12 12.56
C ARG A 99 3.14 -27.04 12.75
N GLY A 100 3.58 -26.84 13.99
CA GLY A 100 5.01 -26.75 14.31
C GLY A 100 5.75 -25.65 13.53
N GLY A 101 5.05 -24.59 13.12
CA GLY A 101 5.62 -23.52 12.29
C GLY A 101 5.70 -23.81 10.79
N ALA A 102 5.26 -24.98 10.33
CA ALA A 102 5.24 -25.38 8.93
C ALA A 102 3.80 -25.47 8.39
N LEU A 103 3.67 -25.34 7.07
CA LEU A 103 2.48 -25.74 6.34
C LEU A 103 2.46 -27.26 6.22
N VAL A 104 1.35 -27.89 6.59
CA VAL A 104 1.10 -29.32 6.36
C VAL A 104 0.02 -29.43 5.28
N CYS A 105 0.42 -29.88 4.10
CA CYS A 105 -0.48 -30.09 2.98
C CYS A 105 -1.58 -31.08 3.36
N ARG A 106 -2.84 -30.69 3.16
CA ARG A 106 -4.00 -31.52 3.54
C ARG A 106 -4.19 -32.76 2.67
N TRP A 107 -3.49 -32.86 1.55
CA TRP A 107 -3.67 -33.99 0.65
C TRP A 107 -2.89 -35.22 1.14
N HIS A 108 -1.56 -35.13 1.17
CA HIS A 108 -0.67 -36.24 1.53
C HIS A 108 0.26 -35.93 2.72
N GLY A 109 0.03 -34.83 3.43
CA GLY A 109 0.74 -34.51 4.68
C GLY A 109 2.15 -33.93 4.51
N LEU A 110 2.57 -33.56 3.29
CA LEU A 110 3.87 -32.93 3.07
C LEU A 110 3.99 -31.65 3.92
N ALA A 111 5.01 -31.61 4.77
CA ALA A 111 5.34 -30.46 5.60
C ALA A 111 6.32 -29.52 4.87
N LEU A 112 5.99 -28.24 4.79
CA LEU A 112 6.77 -27.20 4.13
C LEU A 112 7.02 -26.05 5.12
N GLY A 113 8.29 -25.82 5.43
CA GLY A 113 8.73 -24.81 6.41
C GLY A 113 9.59 -23.71 5.78
N ALA A 114 10.21 -22.91 6.65
CA ALA A 114 11.03 -21.76 6.25
C ALA A 114 12.29 -22.09 5.43
N HIS A 115 12.70 -23.36 5.37
CA HIS A 115 13.89 -23.80 4.65
C HIS A 115 13.59 -24.38 3.25
N GLY A 116 12.31 -24.48 2.89
CA GLY A 116 11.90 -25.06 1.61
C GLY A 116 12.19 -26.56 1.47
N THR A 117 12.02 -27.04 0.24
CA THR A 117 12.38 -28.39 -0.21
C THR A 117 12.67 -28.35 -1.71
N ALA A 118 13.11 -29.47 -2.30
CA ALA A 118 13.37 -29.51 -3.74
C ALA A 118 12.10 -29.13 -4.54
N GLY A 119 12.21 -28.14 -5.43
CA GLY A 119 11.10 -27.64 -6.24
C GLY A 119 10.13 -26.69 -5.52
N TRP A 120 10.41 -26.32 -4.27
CA TRP A 120 9.62 -25.33 -3.54
C TRP A 120 10.50 -24.53 -2.58
N GLU A 121 10.67 -23.24 -2.89
CA GLU A 121 11.49 -22.34 -2.10
C GLU A 121 10.63 -21.20 -1.53
N PRO A 122 10.71 -20.91 -0.22
CA PRO A 122 10.04 -19.76 0.37
C PRO A 122 10.48 -18.45 -0.28
N PHE A 123 9.54 -17.53 -0.43
CA PHE A 123 9.85 -16.16 -0.83
C PHE A 123 10.35 -15.36 0.37
N ALA A 124 11.18 -14.35 0.11
CA ALA A 124 11.45 -13.34 1.11
C ALA A 124 10.16 -12.60 1.45
N ALA A 125 9.86 -12.50 2.74
CA ALA A 125 8.67 -11.84 3.25
C ALA A 125 9.06 -10.76 4.25
N HIS A 126 8.31 -9.66 4.26
CA HIS A 126 8.51 -8.55 5.18
C HIS A 126 7.16 -8.12 5.75
N ASP A 127 7.11 -7.85 7.04
CA ASP A 127 5.92 -7.34 7.72
C ASP A 127 6.30 -6.03 8.41
N ASP A 128 5.67 -4.94 7.96
CA ASP A 128 5.94 -3.61 8.51
C ASP A 128 4.98 -3.22 9.65
N GLY A 129 4.13 -4.17 10.08
CA GLY A 129 3.10 -3.99 11.11
C GLY A 129 1.75 -3.55 10.56
N VAL A 130 1.67 -3.06 9.32
CA VAL A 130 0.43 -2.64 8.65
C VAL A 130 0.20 -3.44 7.37
N LEU A 131 1.24 -3.57 6.55
CA LEU A 131 1.25 -4.34 5.32
C LEU A 131 2.25 -5.48 5.43
N ALA A 132 1.82 -6.64 4.94
CA ALA A 132 2.69 -7.76 4.64
C ALA A 132 3.13 -7.67 3.17
N TRP A 133 4.40 -7.95 2.93
CA TRP A 133 5.09 -7.83 1.66
C TRP A 133 5.76 -9.14 1.29
N VAL A 134 5.89 -9.37 -0.02
CA VAL A 134 6.57 -10.53 -0.59
C VAL A 134 7.48 -10.06 -1.72
N ARG A 135 8.70 -10.62 -1.78
CA ARG A 135 9.65 -10.31 -2.85
C ARG A 135 9.53 -11.32 -3.98
N LEU A 136 9.29 -10.84 -5.20
CA LEU A 136 9.08 -11.66 -6.39
C LEU A 136 10.14 -11.32 -7.44
N ASP A 137 11.36 -11.83 -7.23
CA ASP A 137 12.53 -11.45 -8.03
C ASP A 137 12.36 -11.79 -9.53
N ALA A 138 11.69 -12.89 -9.87
CA ALA A 138 11.38 -13.27 -11.24
C ALA A 138 10.32 -12.38 -11.93
N VAL A 139 9.49 -11.69 -11.14
CA VAL A 139 8.47 -10.77 -11.66
C VAL A 139 9.05 -9.37 -11.85
N GLY A 140 9.73 -8.85 -10.83
CA GLY A 140 10.22 -7.47 -10.84
C GLY A 140 11.46 -7.28 -11.73
N GLY A 141 12.36 -8.26 -11.79
CA GLY A 141 13.56 -8.20 -12.63
C GLY A 141 14.60 -7.14 -12.21
N GLU A 142 14.35 -6.38 -11.14
CA GLU A 142 15.28 -5.41 -10.58
C GLU A 142 16.33 -6.11 -9.70
N THR A 143 17.36 -5.35 -9.30
CA THR A 143 18.25 -5.80 -8.23
C THR A 143 17.45 -5.93 -6.92
N PRO A 144 17.41 -7.13 -6.29
CA PRO A 144 16.61 -7.32 -5.09
C PRO A 144 17.09 -6.47 -3.92
N LEU A 145 16.15 -5.84 -3.21
CA LEU A 145 16.45 -5.13 -1.96
C LEU A 145 16.19 -6.03 -0.74
N PRO A 146 16.90 -5.83 0.38
CA PRO A 146 16.70 -6.62 1.60
C PRO A 146 15.35 -6.33 2.30
N ALA A 147 14.73 -5.18 2.01
CA ALA A 147 13.45 -4.75 2.57
C ALA A 147 12.71 -3.85 1.55
N PRO A 148 11.37 -3.74 1.64
CA PRO A 148 10.59 -2.84 0.79
C PRO A 148 10.95 -1.37 1.04
N VAL A 149 10.86 -0.55 -0.01
CA VAL A 149 11.08 0.89 0.07
C VAL A 149 9.80 1.56 0.60
N LEU A 150 9.83 1.97 1.87
CA LEU A 150 8.67 2.53 2.56
C LEU A 150 8.94 3.92 3.13
N ALA A 151 7.92 4.77 3.15
CA ALA A 151 7.93 5.95 3.98
C ALA A 151 7.90 5.56 5.47
N ALA A 152 8.55 6.36 6.33
CA ALA A 152 8.55 6.12 7.77
C ALA A 152 7.11 6.12 8.32
N ARG A 153 6.71 5.01 8.95
CA ARG A 153 5.42 4.92 9.63
C ARG A 153 5.47 5.69 10.96
N PRO A 154 4.38 6.36 11.36
CA PRO A 154 4.26 6.90 12.71
C PRO A 154 4.38 5.79 13.77
N ALA A 155 4.74 6.17 15.00
CA ALA A 155 4.82 5.22 16.10
C ALA A 155 3.47 4.52 16.33
N ALA A 156 3.49 3.18 16.44
CA ALA A 156 2.28 2.38 16.61
C ALA A 156 1.53 2.71 17.92
N SER A 157 2.25 3.11 18.97
CA SER A 157 1.66 3.45 20.27
C SER A 157 0.77 4.70 20.27
N SER A 158 0.86 5.52 19.21
CA SER A 158 0.09 6.76 19.07
C SER A 158 -0.62 6.88 17.72
N SER A 159 -0.74 5.78 16.98
CA SER A 159 -1.39 5.75 15.67
C SER A 159 -2.41 4.61 15.57
N LEU A 160 -3.30 4.73 14.60
CA LEU A 160 -4.24 3.69 14.19
C LEU A 160 -3.95 3.40 12.72
N ASP A 161 -3.88 2.14 12.36
CA ASP A 161 -3.81 1.70 10.97
C ASP A 161 -5.18 1.25 10.47
N ALA A 162 -5.40 1.41 9.17
CA ALA A 162 -6.55 0.87 8.46
C ALA A 162 -6.11 0.54 7.04
N VAL A 163 -6.40 -0.68 6.59
CA VAL A 163 -6.09 -1.15 5.23
C VAL A 163 -7.39 -1.56 4.56
N MET A 164 -7.58 -1.08 3.33
CA MET A 164 -8.70 -1.43 2.48
C MET A 164 -8.17 -2.06 1.20
N THR A 165 -8.73 -3.20 0.81
CA THR A 165 -8.43 -3.86 -0.47
C THR A 165 -9.64 -3.74 -1.38
N LEU A 166 -9.41 -3.25 -2.60
CA LEU A 166 -10.42 -3.10 -3.64
C LEU A 166 -9.92 -3.74 -4.94
N THR A 167 -10.83 -4.21 -5.77
CA THR A 167 -10.52 -4.76 -7.10
C THR A 167 -11.11 -3.85 -8.17
N GLY A 168 -10.26 -3.36 -9.07
CA GLY A 168 -10.64 -2.53 -10.22
C GLY A 168 -10.07 -3.08 -11.53
N ARG A 169 -10.54 -2.55 -12.65
CA ARG A 169 -9.98 -2.80 -13.99
C ARG A 169 -9.28 -1.53 -14.44
N CYS A 170 -7.95 -1.53 -14.39
CA CYS A 170 -7.08 -0.42 -14.76
C CYS A 170 -5.66 -0.95 -14.94
N GLU A 171 -4.80 -0.14 -15.55
CA GLU A 171 -3.37 -0.42 -15.49
C GLU A 171 -2.83 0.00 -14.10
N PRO A 172 -1.81 -0.69 -13.54
CA PRO A 172 -1.24 -0.33 -12.24
C PRO A 172 -0.73 1.12 -12.20
N GLU A 173 -0.19 1.61 -13.31
CA GLU A 173 0.31 2.97 -13.45
C GLU A 173 -0.79 4.04 -13.37
N ASP A 174 -2.02 3.73 -13.81
CA ASP A 174 -3.16 4.65 -13.67
C ASP A 174 -3.48 4.93 -12.18
N VAL A 175 -3.29 3.92 -11.32
CA VAL A 175 -3.50 4.06 -9.87
C VAL A 175 -2.44 4.99 -9.26
N VAL A 176 -1.19 4.87 -9.72
CA VAL A 176 -0.09 5.73 -9.29
C VAL A 176 -0.28 7.16 -9.82
N ALA A 177 -0.62 7.32 -11.10
CA ALA A 177 -0.91 8.61 -11.72
C ALA A 177 -2.05 9.34 -10.99
N ASN A 178 -3.14 8.64 -10.69
CA ASN A 178 -4.25 9.20 -9.93
C ASN A 178 -3.83 9.62 -8.51
N ARG A 179 -2.92 8.89 -7.87
CA ARG A 179 -2.35 9.28 -6.56
C ARG A 179 -1.50 10.55 -6.65
N LEU A 180 -0.85 10.78 -7.80
CA LEU A 180 -0.02 11.94 -8.11
C LEU A 180 -0.80 13.14 -8.67
N ASP A 181 -2.12 13.00 -8.87
CA ASP A 181 -3.04 14.09 -9.19
C ASP A 181 -3.79 14.57 -7.94
N PRO A 182 -3.26 15.52 -7.15
CA PRO A 182 -4.01 16.07 -6.02
C PRO A 182 -5.23 16.90 -6.46
N TRP A 183 -5.31 17.38 -7.71
CA TRP A 183 -6.33 18.33 -8.15
C TRP A 183 -7.70 17.69 -8.38
N HIS A 184 -7.78 16.40 -8.70
CA HIS A 184 -9.08 15.71 -8.78
C HIS A 184 -9.79 15.68 -7.41
N GLY A 185 -9.05 15.65 -6.31
CA GLY A 185 -9.59 15.37 -4.98
C GLY A 185 -10.63 16.41 -4.51
N ALA A 186 -10.43 17.69 -4.78
CA ALA A 186 -11.39 18.73 -4.38
C ALA A 186 -12.73 18.65 -5.13
N TRP A 187 -12.69 18.29 -6.41
CA TRP A 187 -13.89 18.24 -7.28
C TRP A 187 -14.60 16.89 -7.25
N PHE A 188 -13.84 15.79 -7.32
CA PHE A 188 -14.35 14.42 -7.41
C PHE A 188 -14.72 13.82 -6.03
N HIS A 189 -14.07 14.28 -4.96
CA HIS A 189 -14.32 13.81 -3.60
C HIS A 189 -14.82 14.93 -2.64
N PRO A 190 -15.92 15.65 -2.97
CA PRO A 190 -16.42 16.79 -2.19
C PRO A 190 -16.86 16.39 -0.75
N TYR A 191 -17.11 15.09 -0.54
CA TYR A 191 -17.52 14.50 0.74
C TYR A 191 -16.35 14.05 1.62
N SER A 192 -15.14 13.91 1.07
CA SER A 192 -13.98 13.38 1.80
C SER A 192 -12.85 14.40 1.93
N PHE A 193 -12.60 15.21 0.89
CA PHE A 193 -11.46 16.13 0.82
C PHE A 193 -11.93 17.56 0.58
N VAL A 194 -12.38 18.21 1.66
CA VAL A 194 -12.86 19.58 1.55
C VAL A 194 -11.71 20.58 1.64
N ASP A 195 -11.76 21.62 0.80
CA ASP A 195 -10.67 22.59 0.64
C ASP A 195 -9.31 21.96 0.32
N LEU A 196 -9.29 20.87 -0.46
CA LEU A 196 -8.02 20.35 -0.94
C LEU A 196 -7.37 21.42 -1.83
N ARG A 197 -6.18 21.86 -1.42
CA ARG A 197 -5.34 22.82 -2.15
C ARG A 197 -3.92 22.30 -2.23
N VAL A 198 -3.31 22.42 -3.40
CA VAL A 198 -1.87 22.24 -3.57
C VAL A 198 -1.20 23.53 -3.12
N ILE A 199 -0.39 23.46 -2.06
CA ILE A 199 0.38 24.58 -1.51
C ILE A 199 1.72 24.68 -2.23
N GLU A 200 2.37 23.53 -2.46
CA GLU A 200 3.62 23.41 -3.19
C GLU A 200 3.56 22.17 -4.08
N ALA A 201 4.20 22.24 -5.25
CA ALA A 201 4.34 21.14 -6.18
C ALA A 201 5.83 21.02 -6.58
N PRO A 202 6.31 19.82 -6.92
CA PRO A 202 7.70 19.65 -7.33
C PRO A 202 7.94 20.36 -8.66
N SER A 203 9.17 20.82 -8.91
CA SER A 203 9.56 21.25 -10.24
C SER A 203 9.68 20.03 -11.17
N GLU A 204 9.32 20.19 -12.45
CA GLU A 204 9.28 19.09 -13.43
C GLU A 204 10.62 18.35 -13.59
N GLY A 205 11.75 19.01 -13.32
CA GLY A 205 13.10 18.44 -13.37
C GLY A 205 13.80 18.34 -12.01
N THR A 206 13.07 18.21 -10.90
CA THR A 206 13.71 18.07 -9.59
C THR A 206 14.45 16.73 -9.47
N GLU A 207 15.75 16.78 -9.14
CA GLU A 207 16.56 15.60 -8.82
C GLU A 207 16.69 15.38 -7.30
N ASP A 208 16.28 16.36 -6.48
CA ASP A 208 16.34 16.26 -5.02
C ASP A 208 15.12 15.48 -4.48
N PRO A 209 15.30 14.26 -3.95
CA PRO A 209 14.20 13.45 -3.42
C PRO A 209 13.47 14.10 -2.24
N ALA A 210 14.08 15.06 -1.55
CA ALA A 210 13.42 15.81 -0.50
C ALA A 210 12.43 16.83 -1.06
N LEU A 211 12.68 17.37 -2.25
CA LEU A 211 11.83 18.36 -2.93
C LEU A 211 10.82 17.71 -3.88
N ASP A 212 11.00 16.42 -4.22
CA ASP A 212 10.08 15.65 -5.06
C ASP A 212 8.81 15.22 -4.31
N ARG A 213 7.98 16.21 -3.96
CA ARG A 213 6.73 16.04 -3.20
C ARG A 213 5.71 17.13 -3.53
N PHE A 214 4.44 16.78 -3.40
CA PHE A 214 3.35 17.75 -3.31
C PHE A 214 3.08 18.08 -1.84
N LEU A 215 3.00 19.36 -1.50
CA LEU A 215 2.48 19.78 -0.19
C LEU A 215 1.00 20.12 -0.38
N VAL A 216 0.11 19.31 0.19
CA VAL A 216 -1.33 19.56 0.10
C VAL A 216 -1.90 19.95 1.45
N GLN A 217 -2.81 20.91 1.44
CA GLN A 217 -3.71 21.18 2.54
C GLN A 217 -5.04 20.53 2.22
N VAL A 218 -5.57 19.72 3.14
CA VAL A 218 -6.87 19.07 3.00
C VAL A 218 -7.61 19.12 4.32
N SER A 219 -8.92 19.35 4.29
CA SER A 219 -9.76 19.28 5.48
C SER A 219 -10.57 17.98 5.49
N PHE A 220 -10.34 17.16 6.51
CA PHE A 220 -11.07 15.92 6.73
C PHE A 220 -12.37 16.20 7.48
N ARG A 221 -13.50 15.70 6.96
CA ARG A 221 -14.82 15.90 7.55
C ARG A 221 -15.04 14.90 8.70
N ILE A 222 -15.33 15.41 9.91
CA ILE A 222 -15.71 14.60 11.07
C ILE A 222 -17.24 14.52 11.20
N SER A 223 -17.93 15.63 10.91
CA SER A 223 -19.39 15.70 10.92
C SER A 223 -19.88 16.70 9.88
N ARG A 224 -21.19 16.88 9.74
CA ARG A 224 -21.80 17.79 8.74
C ARG A 224 -21.22 19.21 8.74
N ARG A 225 -20.75 19.71 9.89
CA ARG A 225 -20.21 21.06 10.05
C ARG A 225 -18.80 21.12 10.62
N VAL A 226 -18.18 19.99 10.95
CA VAL A 226 -16.89 19.96 11.63
C VAL A 226 -15.85 19.31 10.72
N VAL A 227 -14.75 20.02 10.51
CA VAL A 227 -13.60 19.54 9.74
C VAL A 227 -12.30 19.71 10.52
N VAL A 228 -11.30 18.90 10.19
CA VAL A 228 -9.93 19.05 10.71
C VAL A 228 -9.01 19.32 9.51
N PRO A 229 -8.42 20.52 9.41
CA PRO A 229 -7.44 20.82 8.38
C PRO A 229 -6.11 20.11 8.70
N VAL A 230 -5.53 19.51 7.68
CA VAL A 230 -4.25 18.82 7.73
C VAL A 230 -3.41 19.30 6.56
N THR A 231 -2.15 19.63 6.84
CA THR A 231 -1.15 19.82 5.80
C THR A 231 -0.32 18.56 5.74
N SER A 232 -0.23 17.93 4.56
CA SER A 232 0.46 16.66 4.38
C SER A 232 1.41 16.72 3.18
N PRO A 233 2.68 16.28 3.33
CA PRO A 233 3.56 16.06 2.20
C PRO A 233 3.25 14.71 1.53
N HIS A 234 3.06 14.72 0.21
CA HIS A 234 2.88 13.55 -0.64
C HIS A 234 4.12 13.39 -1.50
N ARG A 235 5.02 12.48 -1.11
CA ARG A 235 6.22 12.18 -1.89
C ARG A 235 5.83 11.48 -3.19
N VAL A 236 6.54 11.78 -4.26
CA VAL A 236 6.50 11.03 -5.51
C VAL A 236 7.25 9.72 -5.25
N GLN A 237 6.58 8.60 -4.98
CA GLN A 237 7.18 7.30 -4.62
C GLN A 237 6.28 6.17 -5.12
#